data_AF-A0A9W6YWV3-F1
#
_entry.id   AF-A0A9W6YWV3-F1
#
_cell.length_a   1.000
_cell.length_b   1.000
_cell.length_c   1.000
_cell.angle_alpha   90.00
_cell.angle_beta   90.00
_cell.angle_gamma   90.00
#
_symmetry.space_group_name_H-M   'P 1'
#
loop_
_entity.id
_entity.type
_entity.pdbx_description
1 polymer ?
#
loop_
_entity_poly.entity_id
_entity_poly.type
_entity_poly.pdbx_seq_one_letter_code
_entity_poly.pdbx_strand_id
1 'polypeptide(L)' 'MVLSTNKFIGLSDTGKVNVITGLFNPSVVNGKKKFRVNIGYDVKPTEDEQLEFNKESVLAEVVKLGGDLVTSFESK' A
#
# COMPACT_ATOMS: atom_id res chain seq x y z
N MET A 1 5.42 -0.70 -7.40
CA MET A 1 4.21 -1.34 -6.88
C MET A 1 3.70 -2.26 -7.97
N VAL A 2 3.70 -3.58 -7.74
CA VAL A 2 3.18 -4.54 -8.72
C VAL A 2 1.70 -4.73 -8.39
N LEU A 3 0.82 -4.18 -9.21
CA LEU A 3 -0.62 -4.35 -9.12
C LEU A 3 -1.00 -5.49 -10.06
N SER A 4 -1.39 -6.64 -9.50
CA SER A 4 -1.83 -7.81 -10.27
C SER A 4 -3.31 -8.05 -10.03
N THR A 5 -4.09 -8.05 -11.09
CA THR A 5 -5.53 -8.36 -11.06
C THR A 5 -5.72 -9.81 -11.49
N ASN A 6 -5.95 -10.71 -10.54
CA ASN A 6 -6.34 -12.09 -10.83
C ASN A 6 -7.78 -12.33 -10.37
N LYS A 7 -8.55 -13.10 -11.14
CA LYS A 7 -9.85 -13.61 -10.70
C LYS A 7 -9.60 -14.67 -9.63
N PHE A 8 -9.73 -14.29 -8.37
CA PHE A 8 -9.61 -15.22 -7.25
C PHE A 8 -10.97 -15.86 -6.97
N ILE A 9 -11.13 -17.12 -7.39
CA ILE A 9 -12.38 -17.89 -7.32
C ILE A 9 -12.81 -18.19 -5.85
N GLY A 10 -11.94 -17.93 -4.86
CA GLY A 10 -12.22 -18.08 -3.43
C GLY A 10 -12.28 -16.78 -2.62
N LEU A 11 -12.04 -15.61 -3.23
CA LEU A 11 -12.16 -14.29 -2.58
C LEU A 11 -13.39 -13.51 -3.08
N SER A 12 -14.10 -14.07 -4.05
CA SER A 12 -15.24 -13.45 -4.71
C SER A 12 -16.35 -14.50 -4.83
N ASP A 13 -17.19 -14.63 -3.80
CA ASP A 13 -18.23 -15.67 -3.69
C ASP A 13 -19.14 -15.79 -4.94
N THR A 14 -19.28 -14.71 -5.70
CA THR A 14 -20.12 -14.66 -6.93
C THR A 14 -19.40 -14.11 -8.16
N GLY A 15 -18.10 -13.84 -8.08
CA GLY A 15 -17.34 -13.20 -9.18
C GLY A 15 -17.77 -11.77 -9.54
N LYS A 16 -18.58 -11.11 -8.69
CA LYS A 16 -19.13 -9.76 -8.89
C LYS A 16 -18.30 -8.63 -8.27
N VAL A 17 -17.25 -8.97 -7.52
CA VAL A 17 -16.42 -8.02 -6.78
C VAL A 17 -14.97 -8.14 -7.23
N ASN A 18 -14.33 -7.00 -7.50
CA ASN A 18 -12.91 -6.92 -7.78
C ASN A 18 -12.12 -6.81 -6.47
N VAL A 19 -11.04 -7.59 -6.36
CA VAL A 19 -10.16 -7.58 -5.19
C VAL A 19 -8.79 -7.10 -5.64
N ILE A 20 -8.28 -6.05 -4.98
CA ILE A 20 -6.93 -5.54 -5.20
C ILE A 20 -6.08 -5.98 -4.01
N THR A 21 -5.00 -6.71 -4.28
CA THR A 21 -4.02 -7.12 -3.27
C THR A 21 -2.67 -6.48 -3.56
N GLY A 22 -1.89 -6.24 -2.50
CA GLY A 22 -0.56 -5.65 -2.59
C GLY A 22 0.40 -6.26 -1.58
N LEU A 23 1.66 -6.39 -1.97
CA LEU A 23 2.75 -6.81 -1.10
C LEU A 23 3.75 -5.66 -0.95
N PHE A 24 4.11 -5.34 0.28
CA PHE A 24 5.18 -4.38 0.56
C PHE A 24 6.54 -5.07 0.49
N ASN A 25 7.52 -4.40 -0.13
CA ASN A 25 8.89 -4.90 -0.15
C ASN A 25 9.50 -4.76 1.26
N PRO A 26 9.89 -5.85 1.95
CA PRO A 26 10.44 -5.81 3.30
C PRO A 26 11.63 -4.86 3.46
N SER A 27 12.48 -4.75 2.43
CA SER A 27 13.65 -3.87 2.43
C SER A 27 13.30 -2.37 2.39
N VAL A 28 12.05 -2.03 2.08
CA VAL A 28 11.54 -0.65 2.07
C VAL A 28 10.78 -0.36 3.37
N VAL A 29 9.93 -1.29 3.82
CA VAL A 29 9.07 -1.08 5.01
C VAL A 29 9.82 -1.20 6.33
N ASN A 30 10.82 -2.09 6.42
CA ASN A 30 11.50 -2.39 7.69
C ASN A 30 12.80 -1.59 7.87
N GLY A 31 13.20 -0.80 6.88
CA GLY A 31 14.46 -0.07 6.90
C GLY A 31 14.26 1.42 7.12
N LYS A 32 14.87 1.96 8.18
CA LYS A 32 15.07 3.41 8.29
C LYS A 32 16.13 3.85 7.27
N LYS A 33 15.86 4.90 6.49
CA LYS A 33 16.78 5.38 5.44
C LYS A 33 17.06 6.87 5.59
N LYS A 34 18.27 7.29 5.19
CA LYS A 34 18.58 8.72 5.06
C LYS A 34 17.76 9.35 3.94
N PHE A 35 17.38 10.61 4.12
CA PHE A 35 16.70 11.38 3.08
C PHE A 35 17.52 11.43 1.79
N ARG A 36 16.87 11.10 0.67
CA ARG A 36 17.40 11.24 -0.69
C ARG A 36 16.27 11.75 -1.57
N VAL A 37 16.59 12.68 -2.49
CA VAL A 37 15.61 13.23 -3.43
C VAL A 37 15.00 12.18 -4.37
N ASN A 38 15.70 11.06 -4.61
CA ASN A 38 15.26 9.99 -5.50
C ASN A 38 14.66 8.78 -4.75
N ILE A 39 13.93 9.01 -3.66
CA ILE A 39 13.31 7.93 -2.88
C ILE A 39 12.16 7.27 -3.64
N GLY A 40 11.33 8.05 -4.34
CA GLY A 40 10.32 7.51 -5.26
C GLY A 40 9.15 6.74 -4.60
N TYR A 41 8.97 6.87 -3.29
CA TYR A 41 7.85 6.30 -2.53
C TYR A 41 7.51 7.18 -1.31
N ASP A 42 6.30 7.04 -0.78
CA ASP A 42 5.81 7.80 0.38
C ASP A 42 6.61 7.45 1.64
N VAL A 43 7.09 8.49 2.32
CA VAL A 43 7.95 8.42 3.49
C VAL A 43 7.55 9.48 4.51
N LYS A 44 7.69 9.12 5.79
CA LYS A 44 7.55 10.05 6.92
C LYS A 44 8.90 10.24 7.63
N PRO A 45 9.18 11.44 8.13
CA PRO A 45 10.38 11.69 8.93
C PRO A 45 10.28 11.00 10.30
N THR A 46 11.42 10.55 10.80
CA THR A 46 11.62 10.12 12.19
C THR A 46 12.49 11.13 12.93
N GLU A 47 12.53 11.04 14.26
CA GLU A 47 13.34 11.92 15.12
C GLU A 47 14.84 11.81 14.85
N ASP A 48 15.30 10.66 14.33
CA ASP A 48 16.72 10.34 14.10
C ASP A 48 17.29 10.90 12.78
N GLU A 49 16.68 11.93 12.18
CA GLU A 49 16.97 12.42 10.81
C GLU A 49 16.87 11.32 9.72
N GLN A 50 16.11 10.27 10.02
CA GLN A 50 15.85 9.16 9.13
C GLN A 50 14.41 9.26 8.61
N LEU A 51 14.14 8.45 7.59
CA LEU A 51 12.86 8.32 6.96
C LEU A 51 12.40 6.89 7.08
N GLU A 52 11.11 6.74 7.33
CA GLU A 52 10.41 5.47 7.32
C GLU A 52 9.30 5.47 6.29
N PHE A 53 8.95 4.30 5.78
CA PHE A 53 7.84 4.15 4.87
C PHE A 53 6.51 4.51 5.56
N ASN A 54 5.72 5.37 4.93
CA ASN A 54 4.46 5.81 5.50
C ASN A 54 3.30 4.89 5.05
N LYS A 55 3.20 3.72 5.69
CA LYS A 55 2.18 2.71 5.35
C LYS A 55 0.76 3.27 5.43
N GLU A 56 0.45 4.06 6.45
CA GLU A 56 -0.88 4.62 6.67
C GLU A 56 -1.28 5.60 5.56
N SER A 57 -0.38 6.50 5.16
CA SER A 57 -0.63 7.47 4.08
C SER A 57 -0.88 6.78 2.74
N VAL A 58 -0.05 5.79 2.39
CA VAL A 58 -0.22 5.02 1.15
C VAL A 58 -1.56 4.28 1.12
N LEU A 59 -1.94 3.64 2.23
CA LEU A 59 -3.22 2.93 2.31
C LEU A 59 -4.41 3.89 2.26
N ALA A 60 -4.32 5.03 2.94
CA ALA A 60 -5.32 6.09 2.86
C ALA A 60 -5.45 6.66 1.44
N GLU A 61 -4.35 6.82 0.71
CA GLU A 61 -4.35 7.27 -0.68
C GLU A 61 -5.00 6.24 -1.61
N VAL A 62 -4.75 4.94 -1.40
CA VAL A 62 -5.43 3.87 -2.14
C VAL A 62 -6.94 3.90 -1.91
N VAL A 63 -7.38 4.05 -0.66
CA VAL A 63 -8.81 4.15 -0.33
C VAL A 63 -9.41 5.41 -0.96
N LYS A 64 -8.72 6.54 -0.85
CA LYS A 64 -9.19 7.82 -1.41
C LYS A 64 -9.27 7.79 -2.95
N LEU A 65 -8.33 7.13 -3.61
CA LEU A 65 -8.33 6.97 -5.07
C LEU A 65 -9.43 6.04 -5.54
N GLY A 66 -9.73 4.99 -4.78
CA GLY A 66 -10.87 4.12 -5.05
C GLY A 66 -12.23 4.79 -4.74
N GLY A 67 -12.27 5.74 -3.79
CA GLY A 67 -13.47 6.49 -3.44
C GLY A 67 -14.65 5.57 -3.10
N ASP A 68 -15.82 5.87 -3.66
CA ASP A 68 -17.06 5.12 -3.44
C ASP A 68 -17.03 3.69 -4.00
N LEU A 69 -16.02 3.32 -4.78
CA LEU A 69 -15.86 1.95 -5.30
C LEU A 69 -15.26 0.99 -4.25
N VAL A 70 -14.65 1.52 -3.19
CA VAL A 70 -14.05 0.73 -2.12
C VAL A 70 -15.15 0.31 -1.16
N THR A 71 -15.55 -0.96 -1.23
CA THR A 71 -16.58 -1.53 -0.36
C THR A 71 -16.03 -2.03 0.97
N SER A 72 -14.77 -2.44 1.01
CA SER A 72 -14.08 -2.90 2.20
C SER A 72 -12.57 -2.75 2.04
N PHE A 73 -11.86 -2.55 3.16
CA PHE A 73 -10.42 -2.40 3.21
C PHE A 73 -9.88 -3.15 4.44
N GLU A 74 -8.94 -4.06 4.22
CA GLU A 74 -8.30 -4.86 5.26
C GLU A 74 -6.77 -4.72 5.14
N SER A 75 -6.09 -4.48 6.27
CA SER A 75 -4.62 -4.44 6.31
C SER A 75 -4.10 -5.22 7.50
N LYS A 76 -3.13 -6.12 7.25
CA LYS A 76 -2.38 -6.84 8.28
C LYS A 76 -1.08 -6.12 8.64
#